data_AF-W2R007-F1
#
_entry.id   AF-W2R007-F1
#
_cell.length_a   1.000
_cell.length_b   1.000
_cell.length_c   1.000
_cell.angle_alpha   90.00
_cell.angle_beta   90.00
_cell.angle_gamma   90.00
#
_symmetry.space_group_name_H-M   'P 1'
#
loop_
_entity.id
_entity.type
_entity.pdbx_description
1 polymer ?
#
loop_
_entity_poly.entity_id
_entity_poly.type
_entity_poly.pdbx_seq_one_letter_code
_entity_poly.pdbx_strand_id
1 'polypeptide(L)'
;MPIFPYFKTHDIDKFKITLVKEYEVVDQQHLQAYEQLWIAKFRKSAVNKNNSFTIDHLRQKDYREHNKESIRAYNKQYYEANKQRWESMSKERLATRSNCECGGRYSAANRHVHVRSQKHKRWLGEQSA
;
A
#
# COMPACT_ATOMS: atom_id res chain seq x y z
N MET A 1 25.87 9.96 6.70
CA MET A 1 26.97 9.65 7.63
C MET A 1 26.61 10.23 9.00
N PRO A 2 26.90 9.54 10.10
CA PRO A 2 26.66 10.06 11.45
C PRO A 2 27.68 11.16 11.81
N ILE A 3 27.32 12.06 12.74
CA ILE A 3 28.18 13.16 13.21
C ILE A 3 29.30 12.69 14.18
N PHE A 4 29.11 11.54 14.81
CA PHE A 4 29.98 10.98 15.84
C PHE A 4 31.48 10.87 15.47
N PRO A 5 31.88 10.49 14.24
CA PRO A 5 33.29 10.47 13.85
C PRO A 5 33.97 11.84 13.98
N TYR A 6 33.25 12.93 13.73
CA TYR A 6 33.78 14.29 13.82
C TYR A 6 33.97 14.75 15.28
N PHE A 7 33.14 14.25 16.20
CA PHE A 7 33.32 14.52 17.63
C PHE A 7 34.59 13.88 18.17
N LYS A 8 34.94 12.69 17.68
CA LYS A 8 36.20 12.02 18.04
C LYS A 8 37.44 12.74 17.52
N THR A 9 37.36 13.42 16.38
CA THR A 9 38.52 14.08 15.76
C THR A 9 38.71 15.53 16.20
N HIS A 10 37.63 16.24 16.54
CA HIS A 10 37.69 17.68 16.81
C HIS A 10 37.33 18.09 18.24
N ASP A 11 37.01 17.15 19.14
CA ASP A 11 36.44 17.38 20.48
C ASP A 11 35.07 18.08 20.44
N ILE A 12 34.19 17.72 21.36
CA ILE A 12 32.80 18.23 21.39
C ILE A 12 32.76 19.75 21.64
N ASP A 13 33.69 20.27 22.43
CA ASP A 13 33.72 21.69 22.82
C ASP A 13 34.01 22.64 21.65
N LYS A 14 34.51 22.12 20.52
CA LYS A 14 34.77 22.92 19.31
C LYS A 14 33.54 23.10 18.42
N PHE A 15 32.40 22.48 18.77
CA PHE A 15 31.17 22.60 18.02
C PHE A 15 30.27 23.70 18.60
N LYS A 16 29.74 24.57 17.73
CA LYS A 16 28.82 25.63 18.11
C LYS A 16 27.39 25.26 17.70
N ILE A 17 26.45 25.39 18.63
CA ILE A 17 25.01 25.25 18.35
C ILE A 17 24.42 26.64 18.11
N THR A 18 23.76 26.83 16.98
CA THR A 18 23.09 28.08 16.61
C THR A 18 21.64 27.82 16.27
N LEU A 19 20.74 28.62 16.85
CA LEU A 19 19.33 28.58 16.50
C LEU A 19 19.14 29.10 15.07
N VAL A 20 18.56 28.27 14.21
CA VAL A 20 18.29 28.63 12.81
C VAL A 20 16.93 29.32 12.70
N LYS A 21 15.89 28.69 13.26
CA LYS A 21 14.51 29.20 13.25
C LYS A 21 13.64 28.44 14.25
N GLU A 22 12.69 29.14 14.85
CA GLU A 22 11.64 28.58 15.70
C GLU A 22 10.35 28.40 14.88
N TYR A 23 9.63 27.32 15.18
CA TYR A 23 8.38 26.96 14.51
C TYR A 23 7.38 26.46 15.55
N GLU A 24 6.12 26.82 15.38
CA GLU A 24 5.01 26.12 16.03
C GLU A 24 4.79 24.80 15.29
N VAL A 25 4.96 23.69 16.01
CA VAL A 25 4.89 22.33 15.46
C VAL A 25 3.60 21.68 15.95
N VAL A 26 2.77 21.25 15.01
CA VAL A 26 1.48 20.60 15.33
C VAL A 26 1.66 19.10 15.55
N ASP A 27 2.50 18.45 14.76
CA ASP A 27 2.74 17.01 14.83
C ASP A 27 4.19 16.62 14.43
N GLN A 28 4.50 15.32 14.56
CA GLN A 28 5.83 14.79 14.24
C GLN A 28 6.17 14.90 12.75
N GLN A 29 5.18 14.78 11.85
CA GLN A 29 5.42 14.85 10.41
C GLN A 29 5.82 16.26 9.99
N HIS A 30 5.20 17.26 10.61
CA HIS A 30 5.50 18.67 10.43
C HIS A 30 6.94 18.99 10.88
N LEU A 31 7.38 18.43 12.02
CA LEU A 31 8.78 18.53 12.46
C LEU A 31 9.76 17.90 11.46
N GLN A 32 9.47 16.68 11.01
CA GLN A 32 10.31 15.97 10.04
C GLN A 32 10.40 16.71 8.70
N ALA A 33 9.30 17.32 8.25
CA ALA A 33 9.27 18.12 7.03
C ALA A 33 10.17 19.35 7.13
N TYR A 34 10.17 20.05 8.28
CA TYR A 34 11.09 21.16 8.50
C TYR A 34 12.55 20.72 8.62
N GLU A 35 12.82 19.61 9.30
CA GLU A 35 14.16 19.02 9.33
C GLU A 35 14.65 18.73 7.91
N GLN A 36 13.81 18.08 7.09
CA GLN A 36 14.12 17.77 5.70
C GLN A 36 14.39 19.03 4.88
N LEU A 37 13.61 20.09 5.09
CA LEU A 37 13.77 21.38 4.42
C LEU A 37 15.13 21.99 4.71
N TRP A 38 15.58 22.00 5.97
CA TRP A 38 16.86 22.56 6.34
C TRP A 38 18.04 21.68 5.90
N ILE A 39 17.91 20.35 5.99
CA ILE A 39 18.89 19.42 5.40
C ILE A 39 19.03 19.67 3.89
N ALA A 40 17.91 19.89 3.17
CA ALA A 40 17.90 20.20 1.75
C ALA A 40 18.53 21.58 1.45
N LYS A 41 18.26 22.59 2.28
CA LYS A 41 18.84 23.93 2.13
C LYS A 41 20.36 23.93 2.35
N PHE A 42 20.84 23.15 3.32
CA PHE A 42 22.26 22.97 3.60
C PHE A 42 22.85 21.73 2.90
N ARG A 43 22.22 21.19 1.86
CA ARG A 43 22.57 19.87 1.32
C ARG A 43 24.03 19.69 0.93
N LYS A 44 24.73 20.77 0.55
CA LYS A 44 26.18 20.73 0.27
C LYS A 44 27.02 20.53 1.54
N SER A 45 26.71 21.24 2.62
CA SER A 45 27.49 21.25 3.88
C SER A 45 26.95 20.32 4.97
N ALA A 46 25.69 19.89 4.89
CA ALA A 46 25.05 19.05 5.90
C ALA A 46 25.71 17.66 5.97
N VAL A 47 26.07 17.23 7.18
CA VAL A 47 26.62 15.88 7.41
C VAL A 47 25.53 14.81 7.26
N ASN A 48 24.32 15.11 7.71
CA ASN A 48 23.16 14.26 7.48
C ASN A 48 22.73 14.33 6.00
N LYS A 49 22.74 13.19 5.32
CA LYS A 49 22.31 13.06 3.92
C LYS A 49 21.04 12.21 3.78
N ASN A 50 20.55 11.65 4.88
CA ASN A 50 19.36 10.82 4.89
C ASN A 50 18.12 11.72 4.83
N ASN A 51 17.07 11.26 4.15
CA ASN A 51 15.81 11.97 4.14
C ASN A 51 15.06 11.68 5.45
N SER A 52 14.73 12.72 6.24
CA SER A 52 13.93 12.61 7.46
C SER A 52 12.44 12.49 7.18
N PHE A 53 11.99 13.03 6.04
CA PHE A 53 10.61 12.99 5.59
C PHE A 53 10.50 12.36 4.21
N THR A 54 9.63 11.38 4.06
CA THR A 54 9.35 10.73 2.78
C THR A 54 7.85 10.61 2.58
N ILE A 55 7.36 11.03 1.41
CA ILE A 55 5.96 10.88 1.05
C ILE A 55 5.80 9.52 0.35
N ASP A 56 5.41 8.50 1.12
CA ASP A 56 5.39 7.12 0.66
C ASP A 56 4.52 6.90 -0.59
N HIS A 57 3.38 7.59 -0.69
CA HIS A 57 2.51 7.46 -1.87
C HIS A 57 3.15 7.99 -3.15
N LEU A 58 3.96 9.06 -3.07
CA LEU A 58 4.73 9.58 -4.21
C LEU A 58 5.83 8.60 -4.59
N ARG A 59 6.58 8.10 -3.59
CA ARG A 59 7.62 7.07 -3.81
C ARG A 59 7.06 5.83 -4.49
N GLN A 60 5.90 5.34 -4.04
CA GLN A 60 5.24 4.18 -4.64
C GLN A 60 4.75 4.47 -6.06
N LYS A 61 4.23 5.68 -6.33
CA LYS A 61 3.82 6.09 -7.66
C LYS A 61 5.02 6.10 -8.62
N ASP A 62 6.12 6.75 -8.24
CA ASP A 62 7.34 6.82 -9.04
C ASP A 62 7.91 5.42 -9.29
N TYR A 63 7.91 4.56 -8.28
CA TYR A 63 8.33 3.17 -8.43
C TYR A 63 7.47 2.42 -9.46
N ARG A 64 6.14 2.54 -9.36
CA ARG A 64 5.22 1.90 -10.32
C ARG A 64 5.38 2.43 -11.73
N GLU A 65 5.68 3.71 -11.89
CA GLU A 65 5.86 4.35 -13.18
C GLU A 65 7.15 3.90 -13.86
N HIS A 66 8.29 3.94 -13.15
CA HIS A 66 9.58 3.49 -13.68
C HIS A 66 9.65 1.98 -13.91
N ASN A 67 8.95 1.18 -13.11
CA ASN A 67 8.97 -0.29 -13.22
C ASN A 67 7.75 -0.85 -13.96
N LYS A 68 6.95 0.02 -14.59
CA LYS A 68 5.67 -0.34 -15.21
C LYS A 68 5.78 -1.51 -16.19
N GLU A 69 6.81 -1.49 -17.02
CA GLU A 69 7.02 -2.52 -18.05
C GLU A 69 7.48 -3.84 -17.44
N SER A 70 8.44 -3.80 -16.52
CA SER A 70 8.91 -4.99 -15.80
C SER A 70 7.80 -5.65 -15.00
N ILE A 71 6.96 -4.86 -14.32
CA ILE A 71 5.77 -5.35 -13.60
C ILE A 71 4.78 -6.01 -14.57
N ARG A 72 4.52 -5.38 -15.72
CA ARG A 72 3.63 -5.95 -16.75
C ARG A 72 4.17 -7.27 -17.30
N ALA A 73 5.46 -7.33 -17.62
CA ALA A 73 6.11 -8.53 -18.12
C ALA A 73 6.05 -9.68 -17.11
N TYR A 74 6.39 -9.39 -15.85
CA TYR A 74 6.29 -10.36 -14.75
C TYR A 74 4.86 -10.87 -14.56
N ASN A 75 3.88 -9.97 -14.50
CA ASN A 75 2.47 -10.34 -14.33
C ASN A 75 1.96 -11.22 -15.48
N LYS A 76 2.40 -10.92 -16.72
CA LYS A 76 2.06 -11.71 -17.90
C LYS A 76 2.63 -13.13 -17.78
N GLN A 77 3.92 -13.27 -17.48
CA GLN A 77 4.56 -14.57 -17.29
C GLN A 77 3.91 -15.38 -16.17
N TYR A 78 3.63 -14.73 -15.03
CA TYR A 78 2.96 -15.37 -13.90
C TYR A 78 1.56 -15.88 -14.28
N TYR A 79 0.78 -15.07 -14.99
CA TYR A 79 -0.54 -15.46 -15.47
C TYR A 79 -0.46 -16.65 -16.43
N GLU A 80 0.43 -16.60 -17.43
CA GLU A 80 0.62 -17.67 -18.41
C GLU A 80 1.03 -18.99 -17.73
N ALA A 81 2.00 -18.94 -16.82
CA ALA A 81 2.47 -20.11 -16.07
C ALA A 81 1.39 -20.75 -15.20
N ASN A 82 0.44 -19.96 -14.68
CA ASN A 82 -0.61 -20.45 -13.79
C ASN A 82 -1.97 -20.63 -14.49
N LYS A 83 -2.08 -20.31 -15.79
CA LYS A 83 -3.36 -20.24 -16.52
C LYS A 83 -4.21 -21.51 -16.34
N GLN A 84 -3.60 -22.67 -16.56
CA GLN A 84 -4.29 -23.96 -16.45
C GLN A 84 -4.80 -24.23 -15.02
N ARG A 85 -4.02 -23.86 -14.01
CA ARG A 85 -4.42 -23.97 -12.60
C ARG A 85 -5.61 -23.08 -12.30
N TRP A 86 -5.61 -21.84 -12.77
CA TRP A 86 -6.74 -20.92 -12.61
C TRP A 86 -8.00 -21.42 -13.31
N GLU A 87 -7.88 -21.95 -14.52
CA GLU A 87 -8.99 -22.55 -15.26
C GLU A 87 -9.57 -23.76 -14.53
N SER A 88 -8.73 -24.64 -14.00
CA SER A 88 -9.16 -25.80 -13.19
C SER A 88 -9.90 -25.37 -11.93
N MET A 89 -9.29 -24.47 -11.14
CA MET A 89 -9.90 -23.91 -9.93
C MET A 89 -11.22 -23.17 -10.21
N SER A 90 -11.36 -22.56 -11.39
CA SER A 90 -12.59 -21.89 -11.81
C SER A 90 -13.69 -22.91 -12.12
N LYS A 91 -13.37 -23.98 -12.85
CA LYS A 91 -14.30 -25.08 -13.13
C LYS A 91 -14.76 -25.76 -11.84
N GLU A 92 -13.84 -26.04 -10.94
CA GLU A 92 -14.15 -26.62 -9.61
C GLU A 92 -15.05 -25.68 -8.79
N ARG A 93 -14.75 -24.38 -8.77
CA ARG A 93 -15.62 -23.38 -8.13
C ARG A 93 -17.01 -23.31 -8.74
N LEU A 94 -17.16 -23.53 -10.04
CA LEU A 94 -18.48 -23.61 -10.68
C LEU A 94 -19.21 -24.91 -10.33
N ALA A 95 -18.50 -26.03 -10.25
CA ALA A 95 -19.05 -27.35 -9.91
C ALA A 95 -19.58 -27.40 -8.47
N THR A 96 -18.89 -26.74 -7.54
CA THR A 96 -19.29 -26.65 -6.11
C THR A 96 -20.46 -25.70 -5.85
N ARG A 97 -21.00 -25.01 -6.87
CA ARG A 97 -22.17 -24.14 -6.69
C ARG A 97 -23.42 -24.97 -6.46
N SER A 98 -24.09 -24.69 -5.34
CA SER A 98 -25.37 -25.28 -5.00
C SER A 98 -26.51 -24.61 -5.79
N ASN A 99 -27.46 -25.42 -6.22
CA ASN A 99 -28.72 -24.94 -6.76
C ASN A 99 -29.65 -24.59 -5.60
N CYS A 100 -30.37 -23.48 -5.73
CA CYS A 100 -31.45 -23.09 -4.85
C CYS A 100 -32.78 -23.47 -5.49
N GLU A 101 -33.76 -23.85 -4.66
CA GLU A 101 -35.13 -24.15 -5.07
C GLU A 101 -35.82 -22.97 -5.77
N CYS A 102 -35.42 -21.73 -5.48
CA CYS A 102 -35.84 -20.54 -6.22
C CYS A 102 -35.27 -20.49 -7.68
N GLY A 103 -34.65 -21.57 -8.17
CA GLY A 103 -34.00 -21.65 -9.49
C GLY A 103 -32.73 -20.81 -9.62
N GLY A 104 -32.06 -20.49 -8.52
CA GLY A 104 -30.77 -19.75 -8.52
C GLY A 104 -29.57 -20.66 -8.28
N ARG A 105 -28.35 -20.21 -8.64
CA ARG A 105 -27.10 -20.94 -8.33
C ARG A 105 -26.16 -20.07 -7.50
N TYR A 106 -25.68 -20.57 -6.38
CA TYR A 106 -24.80 -19.83 -5.48
C TYR A 106 -23.64 -20.69 -4.99
N SER A 107 -22.50 -20.06 -4.68
CA SER A 107 -21.43 -20.72 -3.93
C SER A 107 -21.68 -20.56 -2.43
N ALA A 108 -21.11 -21.42 -1.60
CA ALA A 108 -21.23 -21.31 -0.15
C ALA A 108 -20.90 -19.90 0.38
N ALA A 109 -19.83 -19.28 -0.14
CA ALA A 109 -19.43 -17.91 0.22
C ALA A 109 -20.49 -16.85 -0.14
N ASN A 110 -21.15 -17.00 -1.29
CA ASN A 110 -22.11 -16.01 -1.80
C ASN A 110 -23.58 -16.37 -1.47
N ARG A 111 -23.81 -17.37 -0.60
CA ARG A 111 -25.16 -17.76 -0.18
C ARG A 111 -25.92 -16.58 0.44
N HIS A 112 -25.27 -15.81 1.30
CA HIS A 112 -25.89 -14.67 1.98
C HIS A 112 -26.39 -13.60 1.00
N VAL A 113 -25.61 -13.33 -0.06
CA VAL A 113 -26.00 -12.40 -1.13
C VAL A 113 -27.18 -12.96 -1.92
N HIS A 114 -27.12 -14.25 -2.26
CA HIS A 114 -28.19 -14.92 -3.00
C HIS A 114 -29.52 -14.87 -2.25
N VAL A 115 -29.54 -15.20 -0.96
CA VAL A 115 -30.76 -15.20 -0.13
C VAL A 115 -31.34 -13.78 0.00
N ARG A 116 -30.49 -12.73 0.00
CA ARG A 116 -30.93 -11.34 0.02
C ARG A 116 -31.38 -10.79 -1.33
N SER A 117 -31.15 -11.52 -2.42
CA SER A 117 -31.52 -11.08 -3.77
C SER A 117 -33.04 -10.93 -3.90
N GLN A 118 -33.47 -9.97 -4.72
CA GLN A 118 -34.91 -9.74 -4.97
C GLN A 118 -35.61 -10.98 -5.53
N LYS A 119 -34.91 -11.77 -6.35
CA LYS A 119 -35.42 -13.04 -6.88
C LYS A 119 -35.78 -14.03 -5.77
N HIS A 120 -34.86 -14.24 -4.82
CA HIS A 120 -35.08 -15.20 -3.73
C HIS A 120 -36.17 -14.73 -2.76
N LYS A 121 -36.23 -13.42 -2.46
CA LYS A 121 -37.28 -12.83 -1.62
C LYS A 121 -38.68 -12.97 -2.22
N ARG A 122 -38.84 -12.75 -3.53
CA ARG A 122 -40.13 -12.93 -4.22
C ARG A 122 -40.63 -14.36 -4.12
N TRP A 123 -39.76 -15.33 -4.38
CA TRP A 123 -40.07 -16.76 -4.26
C TRP A 123 -40.50 -17.16 -2.84
N LEU A 124 -39.83 -16.66 -1.79
CA LEU A 124 -40.27 -16.89 -0.40
C LEU A 124 -41.66 -16.30 -0.11
N GLY A 125 -41.98 -15.14 -0.70
CA GLY A 125 -43.30 -14.52 -0.58
C GLY A 125 -44.40 -15.31 -1.28
N GLU A 126 -44.11 -15.87 -2.45
CA GLU A 126 -45.03 -16.74 -3.21
C GLU A 126 -45.31 -18.07 -2.51
N GLN A 127 -44.38 -18.58 -1.68
CA GLN A 127 -44.57 -19.81 -0.90
C GLN A 127 -45.36 -19.61 0.41
N SER A 128 -45.50 -18.36 0.86
CA SER A 128 -46.17 -18.03 2.13
C SER A 128 -47.62 -17.59 1.96
N ALA A 129 -48.15 -17.68 0.73
CA ALA A 129 -49.51 -17.33 0.33
C ALA A 129 -50.29 -18.60 -0.06
#